data_AF-A0A974SEJ5-F1
#
_entry.id   AF-A0A974SEJ5-F1
#
_cell.length_a   1.000
_cell.length_b   1.000
_cell.length_c   1.000
_cell.angle_alpha   90.00
_cell.angle_beta   90.00
_cell.angle_gamma   90.00
#
_symmetry.space_group_name_H-M   'P 1'
#
loop_
_entity.id
_entity.type
_entity.pdbx_description
1 polymer ?
#
loop_
_entity_poly.entity_id
_entity_poly.type
_entity_poly.pdbx_seq_one_letter_code
_entity_poly.pdbx_strand_id
1 'polypeptide(L)'
;MRKTHWQHTVEGHKPSEMTLLITIARRSREGEEGLKVSEISRFMGLTPPTVTQLINSLEAKQMVERLPDANDRRVVRIRLTEQGGLLPAGQKNI
;
A
#
# COMPACT_ATOMS: atom_id res chain seq x y z
N MET A 1 25.73 11.19 17.82
CA MET A 1 25.68 10.78 16.39
C MET A 1 24.29 11.09 15.85
N ARG A 2 24.20 11.92 14.80
CA ARG A 2 22.97 12.61 14.37
C ARG A 2 21.98 11.62 13.74
N LYS A 3 20.82 11.40 14.40
CA LYS A 3 19.65 10.77 13.78
C LYS A 3 18.98 11.82 12.91
N THR A 4 19.21 11.76 11.60
CA THR A 4 18.67 12.74 10.67
C THR A 4 17.16 12.53 10.54
N HIS A 5 16.45 13.44 11.20
CA HIS A 5 15.02 13.67 11.14
C HIS A 5 14.68 14.19 9.74
N TRP A 6 14.30 13.29 8.82
CA TRP A 6 13.83 13.68 7.50
C TRP A 6 12.31 13.83 7.52
N GLN A 7 11.91 15.03 7.13
CA GLN A 7 10.68 15.71 7.44
C GLN A 7 9.51 15.29 6.54
N HIS A 8 8.33 15.30 7.16
CA HIS A 8 7.03 15.69 6.61
C HIS A 8 6.85 15.63 5.09
N THR A 9 6.30 14.52 4.61
CA THR A 9 5.55 14.49 3.35
C THR A 9 4.08 14.39 3.70
N VAL A 10 3.30 15.37 3.21
CA VAL A 10 1.83 15.49 3.23
C VAL A 10 1.12 14.42 4.07
N GLU A 11 0.73 14.76 5.31
CA GLU A 11 0.08 13.89 6.32
C GLU A 11 0.93 12.79 6.99
N GLY A 12 2.25 12.72 6.77
CA GLY A 12 3.13 11.75 7.46
C GLY A 12 3.32 10.42 6.73
N HIS A 13 2.90 10.36 5.45
CA HIS A 13 3.10 9.21 4.57
C HIS A 13 4.28 9.44 3.62
N LYS A 14 5.18 8.47 3.52
CA LYS A 14 6.33 8.55 2.60
C LYS A 14 5.85 8.49 1.15
N PRO A 15 6.56 9.10 0.18
CA PRO A 15 6.16 9.03 -1.23
C PRO A 15 5.97 7.61 -1.77
N SER A 16 6.80 6.66 -1.31
CA SER A 16 6.69 5.24 -1.66
C SER A 16 5.43 4.56 -1.10
N GLU A 17 4.98 4.98 0.08
CA GLU A 17 3.73 4.51 0.69
C GLU A 17 2.53 5.03 -0.09
N MET A 18 2.52 6.33 -0.43
CA MET A 18 1.47 6.91 -1.27
C MET A 18 1.41 6.26 -2.66
N THR A 19 2.57 6.02 -3.27
CA THR A 19 2.65 5.33 -4.56
C THR A 19 2.07 3.91 -4.46
N LEU A 20 2.31 3.19 -3.37
CA LEU A 20 1.73 1.86 -3.14
C LEU A 20 0.21 1.95 -2.99
N LEU A 21 -0.32 2.86 -2.17
CA LEU A 21 -1.77 3.04 -1.99
C LEU A 21 -2.47 3.34 -3.32
N ILE A 22 -1.93 4.29 -4.09
CA ILE A 22 -2.44 4.64 -5.43
C ILE A 22 -2.36 3.44 -6.38
N THR A 23 -1.29 2.66 -6.30
CA THR A 23 -1.13 1.46 -7.13
C THR A 23 -2.21 0.43 -6.81
N ILE A 24 -2.47 0.16 -5.53
CA ILE A 24 -3.55 -0.76 -5.13
C ILE A 24 -4.89 -0.18 -5.58
N ALA A 25 -5.20 1.09 -5.29
CA ALA A 25 -6.45 1.73 -5.66
C ALA A 25 -6.77 1.64 -7.16
N ARG A 26 -5.76 1.88 -8.01
CA ARG A 26 -5.93 1.87 -9.48
C ARG A 26 -6.01 0.47 -10.08
N ARG A 27 -5.55 -0.55 -9.36
CA ARG A 27 -5.39 -1.92 -9.89
C ARG A 27 -6.35 -2.91 -9.26
N SER A 28 -6.88 -2.62 -8.08
CA SER A 28 -8.05 -3.30 -7.54
C SER A 28 -9.25 -2.97 -8.43
N ARG A 29 -9.71 -3.94 -9.22
CA ARG A 29 -11.00 -3.79 -9.91
C ARG A 29 -12.13 -3.83 -8.89
N GLU A 30 -13.25 -3.16 -9.18
CA GLU A 30 -14.46 -3.22 -8.35
C GLU A 30 -14.84 -4.70 -8.12
N GLY A 31 -14.79 -5.15 -6.87
CA GLY A 31 -15.07 -6.53 -6.47
C GLY A 31 -13.88 -7.49 -6.32
N GLU A 32 -12.63 -7.05 -6.49
CA GLU A 32 -11.47 -7.95 -6.38
C GLU A 32 -10.92 -8.13 -4.96
N GLU A 33 -10.50 -9.37 -4.68
CA GLU A 33 -9.92 -9.89 -3.43
C GLU A 33 -8.61 -9.21 -2.96
N GLY A 34 -8.17 -8.14 -3.62
CA GLY A 34 -6.88 -7.50 -3.42
C GLY A 34 -5.76 -8.10 -4.29
N LEU A 35 -4.57 -7.51 -4.20
CA LEU A 35 -3.39 -7.84 -5.02
C LEU A 35 -2.39 -8.68 -4.24
N LYS A 36 -1.72 -9.63 -4.91
CA LYS A 36 -0.60 -10.37 -4.33
C LYS A 36 0.63 -9.46 -4.22
N VAL A 37 1.52 -9.76 -3.26
CA VAL A 37 2.79 -9.03 -3.09
C VAL A 37 3.64 -9.06 -4.37
N SER A 38 3.65 -10.19 -5.09
CA SER A 38 4.36 -10.33 -6.36
C SER A 38 3.79 -9.43 -7.47
N GLU A 39 2.47 -9.21 -7.48
CA GLU A 39 1.83 -8.32 -8.44
C GLU A 39 2.17 -6.87 -8.14
N ILE A 40 2.10 -6.47 -6.87
CA ILE A 40 2.49 -5.12 -6.42
C ILE A 40 3.97 -4.86 -6.73
N SER A 41 4.85 -5.83 -6.45
CA SER A 41 6.27 -5.80 -6.81
C SER A 41 6.48 -5.53 -8.29
N ARG A 42 5.77 -6.28 -9.16
CA ARG A 42 5.83 -6.08 -10.61
C ARG A 42 5.32 -4.69 -11.03
N PHE A 43 4.24 -4.20 -10.42
CA PHE A 43 3.67 -2.90 -10.78
C PHE A 43 4.52 -1.72 -10.33
N MET A 44 5.18 -1.84 -9.18
CA MET A 44 6.04 -0.79 -8.62
C MET A 44 7.49 -0.86 -9.12
N GLY A 45 7.89 -1.96 -9.77
CA GLY A 45 9.29 -2.20 -10.13
C GLY A 45 10.20 -2.39 -8.92
N LEU A 46 9.64 -2.84 -7.79
CA LEU A 46 10.35 -3.02 -6.52
C LEU A 46 10.51 -4.50 -6.19
N THR A 47 11.54 -4.86 -5.44
CA THR A 47 11.72 -6.23 -4.97
C THR A 47 10.63 -6.62 -3.95
N PRO A 48 10.24 -7.91 -3.85
CA PRO A 48 9.24 -8.35 -2.88
C PRO A 48 9.55 -7.95 -1.42
N PRO A 49 10.80 -8.05 -0.91
CA PRO A 49 11.10 -7.59 0.45
C PRO A 49 10.83 -6.10 0.65
N THR A 50 11.15 -5.26 -0.34
CA THR A 50 10.88 -3.81 -0.28
C THR A 50 9.38 -3.54 -0.21
N VAL A 51 8.60 -4.21 -1.05
CA VAL A 51 7.14 -4.10 -1.03
C VAL A 51 6.57 -4.56 0.30
N THR A 52 7.05 -5.68 0.85
CA THR A 52 6.64 -6.16 2.17
C THR A 52 6.88 -5.12 3.27
N GLN A 53 8.03 -4.42 3.24
CA GLN A 53 8.29 -3.35 4.21
C GLN A 53 7.32 -2.17 4.07
N LEU A 54 6.97 -1.79 2.84
CA LEU A 54 5.96 -0.74 2.61
C LEU A 54 4.58 -1.17 3.08
N ILE A 55 4.18 -2.42 2.82
CA ILE A 55 2.92 -2.98 3.31
C ILE A 55 2.89 -2.99 4.83
N ASN A 56 3.97 -3.44 5.51
CA ASN A 56 4.04 -3.43 6.97
C ASN A 56 3.82 -2.03 7.55
N SER A 57 4.45 -1.01 6.95
CA SER A 57 4.30 0.37 7.39
C SER A 57 2.86 0.87 7.21
N LEU A 58 2.24 0.56 6.07
CA LEU A 58 0.86 0.96 5.77
C LEU A 58 -0.18 0.17 6.58
N GLU A 59 0.08 -1.08 6.89
CA GLU A 59 -0.75 -1.94 7.75
C GLU A 59 -0.72 -1.44 9.20
N ALA A 60 0.45 -1.06 9.71
CA ALA A 60 0.60 -0.41 11.01
C ALA A 60 -0.14 0.94 11.09
N LYS A 61 -0.31 1.61 9.94
CA LYS A 61 -1.12 2.83 9.79
C LYS A 61 -2.59 2.54 9.45
N GLN A 62 -3.02 1.28 9.44
CA GLN A 62 -4.37 0.83 9.11
C GLN A 62 -4.88 1.26 7.73
N MET A 63 -3.99 1.51 6.78
CA MET A 63 -4.31 1.91 5.41
C MET A 63 -4.50 0.72 4.47
N VAL A 64 -3.83 -0.39 4.77
CA VAL A 64 -3.96 -1.65 4.03
C VAL A 64 -4.17 -2.79 5.00
N GLU A 65 -4.72 -3.88 4.51
CA GLU A 65 -4.84 -5.11 5.26
C GLU A 65 -4.48 -6.32 4.39
N ARG A 66 -4.11 -7.40 5.07
CA ARG A 66 -3.76 -8.67 4.49
C ARG A 66 -4.90 -9.64 4.67
N LEU A 67 -5.32 -10.26 3.56
CA LEU A 67 -6.28 -11.33 3.58
C LEU A 67 -5.68 -12.61 3.00
N PRO A 68 -5.98 -13.78 3.58
CA PRO A 68 -5.78 -15.02 2.86
C PRO A 68 -6.66 -15.03 1.61
N ASP A 69 -6.12 -15.54 0.52
CA ASP A 69 -6.88 -15.78 -0.70
C ASP A 69 -8.01 -16.79 -0.44
N ALA A 70 -9.17 -16.55 -1.05
CA ALA A 70 -10.36 -17.38 -0.83
C ALA A 70 -10.19 -18.81 -1.36
N ASN A 71 -9.36 -18.99 -2.40
CA ASN A 71 -9.13 -20.27 -3.06
C ASN A 71 -7.88 -20.98 -2.52
N ASP A 72 -6.85 -20.24 -2.10
CA ASP A 72 -5.63 -20.81 -1.53
C ASP A 72 -5.10 -19.99 -0.34
N ARG A 73 -5.36 -20.47 0.89
CA ARG A 73 -4.93 -19.80 2.13
C ARG A 73 -3.41 -19.60 2.27
N ARG A 74 -2.59 -20.24 1.41
CA ARG A 74 -1.13 -19.99 1.36
C ARG A 74 -0.79 -18.68 0.66
N VAL A 75 -1.72 -18.14 -0.11
CA VAL A 75 -1.59 -16.87 -0.83
C VAL A 75 -2.14 -15.75 0.04
N VAL A 76 -1.38 -14.66 0.15
CA VAL A 76 -1.80 -13.44 0.84
C VAL A 76 -2.08 -12.35 -0.19
N ARG A 77 -3.24 -11.74 -0.06
CA ARG A 77 -3.68 -10.60 -0.87
C ARG A 77 -3.72 -9.35 -0.02
N ILE A 78 -3.36 -8.23 -0.63
CA ILE A 78 -3.30 -6.91 0.00
C ILE A 78 -4.44 -6.08 -0.59
N ARG A 79 -5.27 -5.53 0.29
CA ARG A 79 -6.33 -4.58 -0.09
C ARG A 79 -6.20 -3.28 0.69
N LEU A 80 -6.77 -2.21 0.14
CA LEU A 80 -7.00 -0.99 0.90
C LEU A 80 -8.05 -1.27 1.96
N THR A 81 -7.83 -0.72 3.15
CA THR A 81 -8.91 -0.56 4.12
C THR A 81 -9.83 0.58 3.66
N GLU A 82 -10.95 0.78 4.36
CA GLU A 82 -11.80 1.95 4.14
C GLU A 82 -10.99 3.25 4.27
N GLN A 83 -10.15 3.38 5.29
CA GLN A 83 -9.30 4.56 5.48
C GLN A 83 -8.29 4.74 4.34
N GLY A 84 -7.63 3.67 3.91
CA GLY A 84 -6.68 3.73 2.80
C GLY A 84 -7.34 3.99 1.44
N GLY A 85 -8.64 3.72 1.32
CA GLY A 85 -9.47 4.03 0.15
C GLY A 85 -9.96 5.48 0.07
N LEU A 86 -9.94 6.22 1.18
CA LEU A 86 -10.31 7.64 1.23
C LEU A 86 -9.16 8.59 0.84
N LEU A 87 -7.91 8.17 1.05
CA LEU A 87 -6.70 8.94 0.75
C LEU A 87 -6.08 8.79 -0.68
N PRO A 88 -6.44 7.84 -1.57
CA PRO A 88 -5.65 7.54 -2.77
C PRO A 88 -5.86 8.52 -3.93
N ALA A 89 -6.71 9.54 -3.76
CA ALA A 89 -6.72 10.72 -4.60
C ALA A 89 -6.41 11.90 -3.71
N GLY A 90 -5.21 12.46 -3.85
CA GLY A 90 -4.89 13.74 -3.26
C GLY A 90 -6.05 14.70 -3.50
N GLN A 91 -6.49 15.36 -2.42
CA GLN A 91 -7.36 16.53 -2.50
C GLN A 91 -6.87 17.36 -3.69
N LYS A 92 -7.74 17.57 -4.69
CA LYS A 92 -7.54 18.58 -5.72
C LYS A 92 -7.43 19.93 -5.02
N ASN A 93 -6.24 20.30 -4.57
CA ASN A 93 -5.95 21.69 -4.25
C ASN A 93 -5.66 22.39 -5.58
N ILE A 94 -6.75 22.97 -6.11
CA ILE A 94 -6.89 24.27 -6.79
C ILE A 94 -5.64 24.83 -7.46
#